data_AF-A0A2V6AY84-F1
#
_entry.id   AF-A0A2V6AY84-F1
#
_cell.length_a   1.000
_cell.length_b   1.000
_cell.length_c   1.000
_cell.angle_alpha   90.00
_cell.angle_beta   90.00
_cell.angle_gamma   90.00
#
_symmetry.space_group_name_H-M   'P 1'
#
loop_
_entity.id
_entity.type
_entity.pdbx_description
1 polymer ?
#
loop_
_entity_poly.entity_id
_entity_poly.type
_entity_poly.pdbx_seq_one_letter_code
_entity_poly.pdbx_strand_id
1 'polypeptide(L)'
;MKKSSIELKQYAPTWTQSLTVVVFTVATVFVGNLSAEDKNSGIESTNFCQGTAGQAFTSCKSAARSDYQVALGKCINITDPAARTLCERQAAADLADGLDTCQGGLEVRQASCQKLGPDRYDPPIDPTNFTTTIDNPYFPLVPGTTFTYLTPNGAIKDVFAVTHDTRAIDGVTCVQVHDSVYTDGVLTEDTLDFFAQDTEGNVWYFGENTAEFEEGLLATIEGSFLSGVNNDKPGIIMRAHPAPGDFYRQEFSLGNAEDYAETLNLNSRVVVPYGRFNNCLKSQETTPLEPDALEDKYYAPGVGNVLTVDLVTGERDELVSITTE
;
A
#
# COMPACT_ATOMS: atom_id res chain seq x y z
N MET A 1 0.43 42.46 -13.53
CA MET A 1 0.64 41.43 -14.57
C MET A 1 -0.03 40.14 -14.11
N LYS A 2 -0.63 39.41 -15.06
CA LYS A 2 -1.72 38.44 -14.88
C LYS A 2 -1.39 37.22 -13.99
N LYS A 3 -2.35 36.84 -13.14
CA LYS A 3 -2.49 35.49 -12.56
C LYS A 3 -2.72 34.49 -13.71
N SER A 4 -2.00 33.38 -13.70
CA SER A 4 -2.29 32.23 -14.56
C SER A 4 -2.48 31.02 -13.65
N SER A 5 -3.74 30.67 -13.40
CA SER A 5 -4.17 29.40 -12.84
C SER A 5 -4.10 28.34 -13.94
N ILE A 6 -3.37 27.25 -13.69
CA ILE A 6 -3.35 26.08 -14.56
C ILE A 6 -4.51 25.18 -14.12
N GLU A 7 -5.57 25.11 -14.91
CA GLU A 7 -6.62 24.09 -14.78
C GLU A 7 -6.11 22.77 -15.37
N LEU A 8 -6.06 21.72 -14.54
CA LEU A 8 -5.87 20.35 -14.99
C LEU A 8 -7.18 19.85 -15.62
N LYS A 9 -7.20 19.73 -16.96
CA LYS A 9 -8.31 19.12 -17.69
C LYS A 9 -8.27 17.59 -17.51
N GLN A 10 -9.31 17.03 -16.89
CA GLN A 10 -9.61 15.60 -16.92
C GLN A 10 -9.78 15.13 -18.36
N TYR A 11 -8.91 14.22 -18.81
CA TYR A 11 -9.07 13.46 -20.04
C TYR A 11 -9.46 12.03 -19.67
N ALA A 12 -10.74 11.69 -19.81
CA ALA A 12 -11.21 10.30 -19.78
C ALA A 12 -11.50 9.86 -21.23
N PRO A 13 -10.84 8.81 -21.77
CA PRO A 13 -11.15 8.30 -23.09
C PRO A 13 -12.45 7.50 -23.07
N THR A 14 -13.41 7.89 -23.89
CA THR A 14 -14.68 7.16 -24.09
C THR A 14 -14.49 6.08 -25.17
N TRP A 15 -14.41 4.82 -24.75
CA TRP A 15 -14.39 3.68 -25.66
C TRP A 15 -15.83 3.31 -26.06
N THR A 16 -16.19 3.58 -27.31
CA THR A 16 -17.46 3.13 -27.91
C THR A 16 -17.28 1.71 -28.46
N GLN A 17 -17.85 0.71 -27.78
CA GLN A 17 -17.95 -0.65 -28.31
C GLN A 17 -19.16 -0.77 -29.24
N SER A 18 -18.91 -1.08 -30.51
CA SER A 18 -19.95 -1.51 -31.46
C SER A 18 -20.20 -3.01 -31.30
N LEU A 19 -21.31 -3.38 -30.65
CA LEU A 19 -21.78 -4.76 -30.53
C LEU A 19 -22.55 -5.16 -31.80
N THR A 20 -22.00 -6.11 -32.55
CA THR A 20 -22.75 -6.79 -33.63
C THR A 20 -23.38 -8.05 -33.04
N VAL A 21 -24.70 -8.03 -32.85
CA VAL A 21 -25.48 -9.15 -32.31
C VAL A 21 -25.76 -10.14 -33.44
N VAL A 22 -25.32 -11.39 -33.32
CA VAL A 22 -25.79 -12.52 -34.15
C VAL A 22 -26.63 -13.42 -33.26
N VAL A 23 -27.95 -13.40 -33.48
CA VAL A 23 -28.92 -14.27 -32.81
C VAL A 23 -29.03 -15.58 -33.59
N PHE A 24 -28.70 -16.71 -32.97
CA PHE A 24 -29.12 -18.03 -33.44
C PHE A 24 -30.13 -18.61 -32.44
N THR A 25 -31.41 -18.58 -32.83
CA THR A 25 -32.49 -19.29 -32.13
C THR A 25 -32.54 -20.75 -32.61
N VAL A 26 -32.24 -21.69 -31.72
CA VAL A 26 -32.64 -23.09 -31.87
C VAL A 26 -33.50 -23.44 -30.67
N ALA A 27 -34.80 -23.60 -30.90
CA ALA A 27 -35.76 -24.07 -29.91
C ALA A 27 -35.84 -25.59 -29.97
N THR A 28 -35.41 -26.27 -28.92
CA THR A 28 -35.69 -27.69 -28.66
C THR A 28 -36.50 -27.81 -27.39
N VAL A 29 -37.74 -28.27 -27.55
CA VAL A 29 -38.67 -28.58 -26.47
C VAL A 29 -38.23 -29.90 -25.82
N PHE A 30 -37.77 -29.84 -24.57
CA PHE A 30 -37.65 -31.01 -23.72
C PHE A 30 -38.76 -30.96 -22.65
N VAL A 31 -39.72 -31.88 -22.77
CA VAL A 31 -40.68 -32.20 -21.71
C VAL A 31 -40.05 -33.32 -20.89
N GLY A 32 -39.65 -33.02 -19.65
CA GLY A 32 -39.03 -33.96 -18.73
C GLY A 32 -39.46 -33.68 -17.29
N ASN A 33 -39.98 -34.72 -16.66
CA ASN A 33 -40.63 -34.82 -15.34
C ASN A 33 -40.11 -33.91 -14.22
N LEU A 34 -41.07 -33.26 -13.54
CA LEU A 34 -40.93 -32.63 -12.22
C LEU A 34 -40.51 -33.68 -11.18
N SER A 35 -39.24 -33.65 -10.81
CA SER A 35 -38.77 -34.14 -9.52
C SER A 35 -38.54 -32.89 -8.67
N ALA A 36 -39.15 -32.82 -7.49
CA ALA A 36 -38.83 -31.77 -6.52
C ALA A 36 -37.41 -32.04 -6.01
N GLU A 37 -36.42 -31.49 -6.70
CA GLU A 37 -35.08 -31.30 -6.15
C GLU A 37 -35.18 -30.20 -5.10
N ASP A 38 -34.79 -30.53 -3.88
CA ASP A 38 -34.54 -29.58 -2.81
C ASP A 38 -33.64 -28.46 -3.34
N LYS A 39 -34.22 -27.28 -3.59
CA LYS A 39 -33.48 -26.04 -3.78
C LYS A 39 -32.90 -25.61 -2.44
N ASN A 40 -31.98 -26.40 -1.91
CA ASN A 40 -30.90 -25.89 -1.10
C ASN A 40 -29.65 -25.81 -1.98
N SER A 41 -29.78 -25.09 -3.11
CA SER A 41 -28.62 -24.52 -3.77
C SER A 41 -28.05 -23.52 -2.77
N GLY A 42 -27.04 -23.96 -2.02
CA GLY A 42 -26.20 -23.06 -1.25
C GLY A 42 -25.85 -21.90 -2.16
N ILE A 43 -26.28 -20.70 -1.77
CA ILE A 43 -25.75 -19.48 -2.35
C ILE A 43 -24.26 -19.58 -2.04
N GLU A 44 -23.46 -19.94 -3.02
CA GLU A 44 -22.01 -19.81 -2.94
C GLU A 44 -21.80 -18.31 -2.71
N SER A 45 -21.54 -17.94 -1.45
CA SER A 45 -21.40 -16.54 -1.08
C SER A 45 -20.26 -15.97 -1.90
N THR A 46 -20.56 -14.99 -2.77
CA THR A 46 -19.55 -14.35 -3.60
C THR A 46 -18.43 -13.82 -2.71
N ASN A 47 -17.22 -14.38 -2.84
CA ASN A 47 -16.08 -13.95 -2.09
C ASN A 47 -15.36 -12.83 -2.86
N PHE A 48 -15.73 -11.58 -2.56
CA PHE A 48 -15.19 -10.40 -3.23
C PHE A 48 -13.70 -10.24 -2.96
N CYS A 49 -13.26 -10.48 -1.73
CA CYS A 49 -11.85 -10.41 -1.37
C CYS A 49 -11.00 -11.38 -2.21
N GLN A 50 -11.42 -12.65 -2.31
CA GLN A 50 -10.74 -13.66 -3.13
C GLN A 50 -10.82 -13.35 -4.62
N GLY A 51 -11.96 -12.83 -5.09
CA GLY A 51 -12.12 -12.37 -6.47
C GLY A 51 -11.13 -11.27 -6.84
N THR A 52 -10.99 -10.26 -5.97
CA THR A 52 -10.03 -9.16 -6.12
C THR A 52 -8.59 -9.67 -6.13
N ALA A 53 -8.22 -10.55 -5.19
CA ALA A 53 -6.90 -11.16 -5.14
C ALA A 53 -6.57 -11.94 -6.43
N GLY A 54 -7.53 -12.71 -6.96
CA GLY A 54 -7.36 -13.45 -8.21
C GLY A 54 -7.20 -12.56 -9.44
N GLN A 55 -7.88 -11.41 -9.49
CA GLN A 55 -7.71 -10.43 -10.57
C GLN A 55 -6.35 -9.73 -10.48
N ALA A 56 -5.91 -9.32 -9.29
CA ALA A 56 -4.57 -8.75 -9.07
C ALA A 56 -3.47 -9.72 -9.52
N PHE A 57 -3.56 -11.00 -9.12
CA PHE A 57 -2.64 -12.04 -9.56
C PHE A 57 -2.62 -12.23 -11.08
N THR A 58 -3.79 -12.20 -11.71
CA THR A 58 -3.90 -12.33 -13.17
C THR A 58 -3.27 -11.14 -13.89
N SER A 59 -3.48 -9.92 -13.37
CA SER A 59 -2.87 -8.70 -13.87
C SER A 59 -1.34 -8.76 -13.74
N CYS A 60 -0.83 -9.07 -12.54
CA CYS A 60 0.59 -9.18 -12.24
C CYS A 60 1.32 -10.12 -13.21
N LYS A 61 0.80 -11.35 -13.40
CA LYS A 61 1.40 -12.30 -14.37
C LYS A 61 1.37 -11.80 -15.81
N SER A 62 0.36 -11.01 -16.16
CA SER A 62 0.24 -10.44 -17.51
C SER A 62 1.26 -9.31 -17.71
N ALA A 63 1.50 -8.49 -16.68
CA ALA A 63 2.56 -7.48 -16.66
C ALA A 63 3.94 -8.12 -16.80
N ALA A 64 4.30 -9.08 -15.94
CA ALA A 64 5.60 -9.78 -16.02
C ALA A 64 5.86 -10.41 -17.41
N ARG A 65 4.83 -11.00 -18.03
CA ARG A 65 4.92 -11.53 -19.39
C ARG A 65 5.07 -10.46 -20.45
N SER A 66 4.41 -9.31 -20.28
CA SER A 66 4.57 -8.15 -21.16
C SER A 66 6.00 -7.62 -21.10
N ASP A 67 6.54 -7.44 -19.91
CA ASP A 67 7.92 -6.95 -19.70
C ASP A 67 8.94 -7.90 -20.29
N TYR A 68 8.75 -9.21 -20.12
CA TYR A 68 9.56 -10.22 -20.77
C TYR A 68 9.60 -10.08 -22.30
N GLN A 69 8.45 -9.85 -22.96
CA GLN A 69 8.42 -9.66 -24.41
C GLN A 69 9.18 -8.40 -24.84
N VAL A 70 9.04 -7.31 -24.08
CA VAL A 70 9.80 -6.08 -24.31
C VAL A 70 11.29 -6.32 -24.13
N ALA A 71 11.70 -7.05 -23.08
CA ALA A 71 13.09 -7.40 -22.81
C ALA A 71 13.70 -8.24 -23.95
N LEU A 72 13.00 -9.26 -24.45
CA LEU A 72 13.43 -10.01 -25.63
C LEU A 72 13.59 -9.11 -26.87
N GLY A 73 12.65 -8.17 -27.08
CA GLY A 73 12.76 -7.16 -28.14
C GLY A 73 14.04 -6.33 -28.03
N LYS A 74 14.42 -5.92 -26.81
CA LYS A 74 15.70 -5.24 -26.53
C LYS A 74 16.89 -6.16 -26.84
N CYS A 75 16.85 -7.43 -26.46
CA CYS A 75 17.91 -8.39 -26.71
C CYS A 75 18.18 -8.63 -28.21
N ILE A 76 17.12 -8.67 -29.04
CA ILE A 76 17.25 -8.80 -30.51
C ILE A 76 18.09 -7.67 -31.10
N ASN A 77 18.05 -6.47 -30.52
CA ASN A 77 18.78 -5.30 -30.98
C ASN A 77 20.27 -5.29 -30.55
N ILE A 78 20.75 -6.32 -29.84
CA ILE A 78 22.14 -6.47 -29.44
C ILE A 78 22.94 -7.19 -30.54
N THR A 79 23.91 -6.48 -31.12
CA THR A 79 24.77 -7.00 -32.20
C THR A 79 25.64 -8.18 -31.75
N ASP A 80 26.27 -8.07 -30.57
CA ASP A 80 27.16 -9.10 -30.06
C ASP A 80 26.38 -10.38 -29.67
N PRO A 81 26.70 -11.55 -30.25
CA PRO A 81 25.94 -12.78 -29.98
C PRO A 81 26.01 -13.27 -28.54
N ALA A 82 27.14 -13.08 -27.86
CA ALA A 82 27.32 -13.53 -26.49
C ALA A 82 26.52 -12.65 -25.52
N ALA A 83 26.57 -11.33 -25.70
CA ALA A 83 25.78 -10.36 -24.94
C ALA A 83 24.28 -10.55 -25.15
N ARG A 84 23.84 -10.84 -26.38
CA ARG A 84 22.43 -11.17 -26.66
C ARG A 84 21.97 -12.44 -25.94
N THR A 85 22.78 -13.50 -25.96
CA THR A 85 22.48 -14.74 -25.23
C THR A 85 22.43 -14.53 -23.71
N LEU A 86 23.24 -13.59 -23.19
CA LEU A 86 23.16 -13.21 -21.77
C LEU A 86 21.89 -12.42 -21.48
N CYS A 87 21.53 -11.45 -22.33
CA CYS A 87 20.30 -10.67 -22.23
C CYS A 87 19.05 -11.57 -22.24
N GLU A 88 18.97 -12.54 -23.14
CA GLU A 88 17.82 -13.47 -23.21
C GLU A 88 17.71 -14.34 -21.95
N ARG A 89 18.84 -14.75 -21.37
CA ARG A 89 18.88 -15.47 -20.10
C ARG A 89 18.43 -14.59 -18.93
N GLN A 90 18.87 -13.33 -18.89
CA GLN A 90 18.43 -12.38 -17.88
C GLN A 90 16.92 -12.14 -17.97
N ALA A 91 16.41 -11.86 -19.17
CA ALA A 91 14.97 -11.67 -19.38
C ALA A 91 14.14 -12.88 -18.91
N ALA A 92 14.63 -14.11 -19.14
CA ALA A 92 13.96 -15.31 -18.66
C ALA A 92 14.02 -15.48 -17.13
N ALA A 93 15.11 -15.05 -16.49
CA ALA A 93 15.22 -14.99 -15.03
C ALA A 93 14.25 -13.94 -14.46
N ASP A 94 14.25 -12.72 -15.00
CA ASP A 94 13.35 -11.65 -14.57
C ASP A 94 11.87 -12.05 -14.69
N LEU A 95 11.51 -12.79 -15.75
CA LEU A 95 10.16 -13.35 -15.88
C LEU A 95 9.86 -14.38 -14.78
N ALA A 96 10.81 -15.26 -14.46
CA ALA A 96 10.61 -16.28 -13.44
C ALA A 96 10.44 -15.61 -12.07
N ASP A 97 11.30 -14.66 -11.74
CA ASP A 97 11.26 -13.88 -10.50
C ASP A 97 9.93 -13.10 -10.40
N GLY A 98 9.54 -12.39 -11.45
CA GLY A 98 8.26 -11.67 -11.48
C GLY A 98 7.04 -12.58 -11.32
N LEU A 99 7.05 -13.79 -11.89
CA LEU A 99 5.97 -14.77 -11.68
C LEU A 99 5.93 -15.32 -10.25
N ASP A 100 7.09 -15.46 -9.60
CA ASP A 100 7.21 -15.87 -8.20
C ASP A 100 6.69 -14.79 -7.25
N THR A 101 7.09 -13.53 -7.46
CA THR A 101 6.54 -12.36 -6.76
C THR A 101 5.01 -12.29 -6.91
N CYS A 102 4.48 -12.51 -8.12
CA CYS A 102 3.03 -12.57 -8.30
C CYS A 102 2.36 -13.67 -7.48
N GLN A 103 3.00 -14.84 -7.36
CA GLN A 103 2.48 -15.96 -6.59
C GLN A 103 2.51 -15.65 -5.08
N GLY A 104 3.61 -15.12 -4.56
CA GLY A 104 3.69 -14.64 -3.17
C GLY A 104 2.64 -13.56 -2.88
N GLY A 105 2.44 -12.61 -3.78
CA GLY A 105 1.44 -11.55 -3.63
C GLY A 105 0.00 -12.07 -3.65
N LEU A 106 -0.28 -13.18 -4.33
CA LEU A 106 -1.56 -13.88 -4.21
C LEU A 106 -1.70 -14.50 -2.81
N GLU A 107 -0.67 -15.18 -2.32
CA GLU A 107 -0.69 -15.87 -1.02
C GLU A 107 -0.92 -14.90 0.14
N VAL A 108 -0.23 -13.75 0.13
CA VAL A 108 -0.44 -12.67 1.11
C VAL A 108 -1.89 -12.17 1.06
N ARG A 109 -2.41 -11.81 -0.13
CA ARG A 109 -3.81 -11.36 -0.27
C ARG A 109 -4.81 -12.42 0.19
N GLN A 110 -4.58 -13.69 -0.13
CA GLN A 110 -5.46 -14.79 0.29
C GLN A 110 -5.45 -14.99 1.80
N ALA A 111 -4.28 -14.92 2.43
CA ALA A 111 -4.14 -14.98 3.89
C ALA A 111 -4.85 -13.79 4.55
N SER A 112 -4.69 -12.58 4.02
CA SER A 112 -5.39 -11.39 4.48
C SER A 112 -6.91 -11.52 4.36
N CYS A 113 -7.42 -12.09 3.25
CA CYS A 113 -8.85 -12.38 3.09
C CYS A 113 -9.38 -13.40 4.12
N GLN A 114 -8.57 -14.38 4.54
CA GLN A 114 -8.98 -15.32 5.59
C GLN A 114 -9.17 -14.63 6.94
N LYS A 115 -8.33 -13.64 7.25
CA LYS A 115 -8.41 -12.84 8.48
C LYS A 115 -9.52 -11.79 8.44
N LEU A 116 -9.66 -11.08 7.32
CA LEU A 116 -10.55 -9.92 7.17
C LEU A 116 -11.96 -10.28 6.67
N GLY A 117 -12.15 -11.48 6.13
CA GLY A 117 -13.43 -11.96 5.61
C GLY A 117 -13.60 -11.76 4.09
N PRO A 118 -14.72 -12.27 3.55
CA PRO A 118 -14.95 -12.34 2.11
C PRO A 118 -15.49 -11.06 1.46
N ASP A 119 -15.89 -10.08 2.28
CA ASP A 119 -16.58 -8.88 1.81
C ASP A 119 -15.65 -7.91 1.06
N ARG A 120 -16.26 -6.90 0.42
CA ARG A 120 -15.51 -5.81 -0.21
C ARG A 120 -14.84 -4.97 0.87
N TYR A 121 -13.64 -4.48 0.57
CA TYR A 121 -13.06 -3.40 1.35
C TYR A 121 -13.59 -2.06 0.84
N ASP A 122 -14.55 -1.48 1.58
CA ASP A 122 -15.17 -0.20 1.28
C ASP A 122 -15.60 0.45 2.61
N PRO A 123 -14.63 0.97 3.41
CA PRO A 123 -14.95 1.56 4.69
C PRO A 123 -15.87 2.78 4.51
N PRO A 124 -16.94 2.93 5.31
CA PRO A 124 -17.82 4.08 5.20
C PRO A 124 -17.10 5.34 5.73
N ILE A 125 -16.88 6.32 4.87
CA ILE A 125 -16.29 7.61 5.23
C ILE A 125 -17.39 8.65 5.34
N ASP A 126 -17.63 9.12 6.57
CA ASP A 126 -18.41 10.34 6.84
C ASP A 126 -17.42 11.44 7.25
N PRO A 127 -17.20 12.47 6.41
CA PRO A 127 -16.24 13.54 6.72
C PRO A 127 -16.48 14.25 8.04
N THR A 128 -17.70 14.23 8.58
CA THR A 128 -18.02 14.86 9.86
C THR A 128 -17.51 14.10 11.07
N ASN A 129 -17.09 12.84 10.89
CA ASN A 129 -16.49 12.01 11.94
C ASN A 129 -14.97 12.20 12.06
N PHE A 130 -14.35 13.10 11.29
CA PHE A 130 -12.91 13.25 11.26
C PHE A 130 -12.44 14.60 11.79
N THR A 131 -11.25 14.61 12.37
CA THR A 131 -10.55 15.78 12.88
C THR A 131 -9.08 15.80 12.45
N THR A 132 -8.51 16.99 12.35
CA THR A 132 -7.08 17.22 12.14
C THR A 132 -6.28 17.27 13.45
N THR A 133 -6.95 17.17 14.60
CA THR A 133 -6.27 16.96 15.89
C THR A 133 -6.03 15.47 16.07
N ILE A 134 -4.81 15.03 15.80
CA ILE A 134 -4.41 13.63 15.88
C ILE A 134 -3.66 13.41 17.19
N ASP A 135 -4.38 13.00 18.23
CA ASP A 135 -3.89 12.79 19.59
C ASP A 135 -3.89 11.30 20.01
N ASN A 136 -3.97 10.39 19.02
CA ASN A 136 -3.90 8.96 19.23
C ASN A 136 -2.69 8.57 20.11
N PRO A 137 -2.86 7.71 21.14
CA PRO A 137 -1.80 7.40 22.08
C PRO A 137 -0.53 6.80 21.47
N TYR A 138 -0.63 6.12 20.33
CA TYR A 138 0.48 5.44 19.66
C TYR A 138 0.89 6.08 18.33
N PHE A 139 0.16 7.10 17.86
CA PHE A 139 0.50 7.82 16.63
C PHE A 139 0.06 9.30 16.69
N PRO A 140 0.54 10.08 17.68
CA PRO A 140 0.19 11.49 17.78
C PRO A 140 0.91 12.29 16.70
N LEU A 141 0.18 13.11 15.94
CA LEU A 141 0.72 13.96 14.89
C LEU A 141 0.47 15.43 15.21
N VAL A 142 1.35 16.01 16.04
CA VAL A 142 1.29 17.43 16.42
C VAL A 142 2.03 18.28 15.37
N PRO A 143 1.36 19.21 14.67
CA PRO A 143 2.01 20.08 13.69
C PRO A 143 3.23 20.82 14.25
N GLY A 144 4.30 20.89 13.45
CA GLY A 144 5.61 21.43 13.84
C GLY A 144 6.52 20.43 14.54
N THR A 145 6.11 19.16 14.66
CA THR A 145 6.96 18.09 15.20
C THR A 145 7.69 17.38 14.07
N THR A 146 9.01 17.21 14.22
CA THR A 146 9.83 16.42 13.30
C THR A 146 10.50 15.29 14.06
N PHE A 147 10.35 14.08 13.53
CA PHE A 147 11.06 12.89 13.97
C PHE A 147 12.22 12.67 13.00
N THR A 148 13.34 12.16 13.50
CA THR A 148 14.45 11.76 12.65
C THR A 148 14.88 10.37 13.06
N TYR A 149 14.94 9.49 12.07
CA TYR A 149 15.35 8.11 12.21
C TYR A 149 16.67 7.89 11.48
N LEU A 150 17.47 6.95 11.99
CA LEU A 150 18.72 6.55 11.38
C LEU A 150 18.89 5.05 11.47
N THR A 151 19.44 4.47 10.41
CA THR A 151 20.03 3.13 10.52
C THR A 151 21.29 3.17 11.39
N PRO A 152 21.64 2.09 12.12
CA PRO A 152 22.78 2.09 13.03
C PRO A 152 24.14 2.47 12.41
N ASN A 153 24.31 2.25 11.10
CA ASN A 153 25.51 2.65 10.36
C ASN A 153 25.44 4.11 9.85
N GLY A 154 24.29 4.77 9.99
CA GLY A 154 24.01 6.13 9.52
C GLY A 154 23.86 6.25 8.01
N ALA A 155 23.70 5.14 7.29
CA ALA A 155 23.59 5.13 5.83
C ALA A 155 22.23 5.63 5.37
N ILE A 156 21.15 5.32 6.09
CA ILE A 156 19.80 5.78 5.79
C ILE A 156 19.35 6.72 6.90
N LYS A 157 18.75 7.83 6.49
CA LYS A 157 18.14 8.83 7.36
C LYS A 157 16.75 9.17 6.84
N ASP A 158 15.73 8.91 7.65
CA ASP A 158 14.35 9.36 7.44
C ASP A 158 14.10 10.62 8.29
N VAL A 159 13.40 11.59 7.68
CA VAL A 159 12.91 12.80 8.33
C VAL A 159 11.39 12.94 8.17
N PHE A 160 10.64 12.31 9.07
CA PHE A 160 9.19 12.43 9.19
C PHE A 160 8.76 13.75 9.88
N ALA A 161 8.25 14.72 9.10
CA ALA A 161 7.86 16.05 9.58
C ALA A 161 6.34 16.31 9.51
N VAL A 162 5.69 16.46 10.67
CA VAL A 162 4.27 16.84 10.74
C VAL A 162 4.13 18.32 10.41
N THR A 163 3.59 18.62 9.24
CA THR A 163 3.50 20.00 8.75
C THR A 163 2.32 20.76 9.37
N HIS A 164 2.26 22.08 9.15
CA HIS A 164 1.07 22.89 9.44
C HIS A 164 0.02 22.85 8.32
N ASP A 165 0.32 22.17 7.21
CA ASP A 165 -0.55 22.11 6.05
C ASP A 165 -1.61 21.01 6.20
N THR A 166 -2.72 21.22 5.51
CA THR A 166 -3.82 20.25 5.43
C THR A 166 -4.32 20.15 4.01
N ARG A 167 -4.91 19.00 3.67
CA ARG A 167 -5.50 18.74 2.35
C ARG A 167 -6.84 18.03 2.48
N ALA A 168 -7.82 18.44 1.68
CA ALA A 168 -9.09 17.72 1.58
C ALA A 168 -8.94 16.53 0.62
N ILE A 169 -9.14 15.31 1.12
CA ILE A 169 -9.09 14.05 0.36
C ILE A 169 -10.35 13.27 0.69
N ASP A 170 -11.07 12.84 -0.35
CA ASP A 170 -12.36 12.14 -0.20
C ASP A 170 -13.36 12.86 0.74
N GLY A 171 -13.32 14.21 0.72
CA GLY A 171 -14.14 15.06 1.57
C GLY A 171 -13.62 15.29 3.00
N VAL A 172 -12.64 14.51 3.47
CA VAL A 172 -12.01 14.63 4.80
C VAL A 172 -10.84 15.61 4.74
N THR A 173 -10.73 16.52 5.71
CA THR A 173 -9.53 17.36 5.86
C THR A 173 -8.46 16.58 6.62
N CYS A 174 -7.34 16.31 5.97
CA CYS A 174 -6.23 15.52 6.48
C CYS A 174 -5.04 16.42 6.84
N VAL A 175 -4.33 16.08 7.92
CA VAL A 175 -3.00 16.60 8.26
C VAL A 175 -2.00 16.07 7.24
N GLN A 176 -1.15 16.95 6.73
CA GLN A 176 -0.05 16.56 5.86
C GLN A 176 1.21 16.29 6.70
N VAL A 177 1.81 15.14 6.49
CA VAL A 177 3.19 14.85 6.90
C VAL A 177 4.07 14.92 5.66
N HIS A 178 5.29 15.42 5.83
CA HIS A 178 6.34 15.37 4.82
C HIS A 178 7.41 14.40 5.30
N ASP A 179 7.50 13.25 4.64
CA ASP A 179 8.55 12.26 4.85
C ASP A 179 9.64 12.45 3.79
N SER A 180 10.89 12.30 4.19
CA SER A 180 12.05 12.47 3.32
C SER A 180 13.14 11.47 3.70
N VAL A 181 13.40 10.52 2.82
CA VAL A 181 14.42 9.50 3.02
C VAL A 181 15.70 9.89 2.28
N TYR A 182 16.82 9.76 2.97
CA TYR A 182 18.15 10.00 2.43
C TYR A 182 19.02 8.76 2.58
N THR A 183 19.64 8.31 1.48
CA THR A 183 20.70 7.29 1.49
C THR A 183 22.05 7.95 1.24
N ASP A 184 23.01 7.73 2.13
CA ASP A 184 24.35 8.33 2.10
C ASP A 184 24.33 9.86 1.93
N GLY A 185 23.29 10.51 2.46
CA GLY A 185 23.07 11.96 2.41
C GLY A 185 22.44 12.48 1.11
N VAL A 186 22.07 11.60 0.18
CA VAL A 186 21.34 11.91 -1.06
C VAL A 186 19.86 11.62 -0.85
N LEU A 187 18.98 12.56 -1.25
CA LEU A 187 17.53 12.34 -1.21
C LEU A 187 17.16 11.20 -2.18
N THR A 188 16.52 10.17 -1.65
CA THR A 188 16.06 8.99 -2.40
C THR A 188 14.55 8.88 -2.41
N GLU A 189 13.85 9.50 -1.47
CA GLU A 189 12.39 9.54 -1.42
C GLU A 189 11.89 10.88 -0.86
N ASP A 190 10.80 11.40 -1.42
CA ASP A 190 10.12 12.63 -1.01
C ASP A 190 8.60 12.41 -1.04
N THR A 191 8.01 12.22 0.14
CA THR A 191 6.63 11.75 0.28
C THR A 191 5.77 12.73 1.08
N LEU A 192 4.57 13.01 0.57
CA LEU A 192 3.55 13.75 1.31
C LEU A 192 2.41 12.81 1.71
N ASP A 193 2.34 12.49 2.99
CA ASP A 193 1.33 11.59 3.57
C ASP A 193 0.16 12.38 4.14
N PHE A 194 -1.04 11.81 4.07
CA PHE A 194 -2.25 12.48 4.52
C PHE A 194 -3.02 11.65 5.55
N PHE A 195 -3.11 12.15 6.78
CA PHE A 195 -3.75 11.46 7.90
C PHE A 195 -4.94 12.23 8.46
N ALA A 196 -5.93 11.53 9.00
CA ALA A 196 -6.97 12.13 9.83
C ALA A 196 -7.38 11.18 10.96
N GLN A 197 -7.80 11.72 12.10
CA GLN A 197 -8.28 10.91 13.20
C GLN A 197 -9.81 10.92 13.24
N ASP A 198 -10.43 9.75 13.39
CA ASP A 198 -11.88 9.64 13.54
C ASP A 198 -12.34 9.94 15.00
N THR A 199 -13.65 10.05 15.20
CA THR A 199 -14.26 10.28 16.52
C THR A 199 -14.08 9.14 17.52
N GLU A 200 -13.71 7.95 17.06
CA GLU A 200 -13.38 6.81 17.92
C GLU A 200 -11.91 6.85 18.36
N GLY A 201 -11.08 7.64 17.69
CA GLY A 201 -9.66 7.83 17.96
C GLY A 201 -8.74 7.01 17.04
N ASN A 202 -9.26 6.35 16.01
CA ASN A 202 -8.42 5.68 15.03
C ASN A 202 -7.79 6.71 14.10
N VAL A 203 -6.52 6.55 13.79
CA VAL A 203 -5.84 7.35 12.78
C VAL A 203 -5.95 6.61 11.44
N TRP A 204 -6.50 7.31 10.46
CA TRP A 204 -6.69 6.83 9.11
C TRP A 204 -5.66 7.43 8.18
N TYR A 205 -5.17 6.61 7.25
CA TYR A 205 -4.28 7.01 6.19
C TYR A 205 -5.07 7.16 4.89
N PHE A 206 -5.17 8.41 4.41
CA PHE A 206 -5.97 8.78 3.24
C PHE A 206 -5.18 8.77 1.93
N GLY A 207 -3.88 8.49 2.00
CA GLY A 207 -2.99 8.33 0.86
C GLY A 207 -1.75 9.19 0.95
N GLU A 208 -0.98 9.10 -0.13
CA GLU A 208 0.32 9.72 -0.31
C GLU A 208 0.50 10.27 -1.72
N ASN A 209 1.44 11.20 -1.81
CA ASN A 209 2.08 11.55 -3.05
C ASN A 209 3.59 11.42 -2.86
N THR A 210 4.14 10.30 -3.32
CA THR A 210 5.55 9.94 -3.22
C THR A 210 6.30 10.17 -4.53
N ALA A 211 7.59 10.42 -4.42
CA ALA A 211 8.54 10.46 -5.51
C ALA A 211 9.85 9.79 -5.05
N GLU A 212 10.30 8.80 -5.78
CA GLU A 212 11.59 8.17 -5.58
C GLU A 212 12.64 8.69 -6.56
N PHE A 213 13.89 8.74 -6.11
CA PHE A 213 14.99 9.33 -6.85
C PHE A 213 16.19 8.39 -6.96
N GLU A 214 16.71 8.25 -8.17
CA GLU A 214 17.99 7.58 -8.45
C GLU A 214 18.96 8.59 -9.05
N GLU A 215 20.16 8.69 -8.48
CA GLU A 215 21.19 9.65 -8.91
C GLU A 215 20.69 11.11 -8.97
N GLY A 216 19.73 11.47 -8.11
CA GLY A 216 19.11 12.79 -8.05
C GLY A 216 18.10 13.09 -9.16
N LEU A 217 17.68 12.08 -9.92
CA LEU A 217 16.64 12.16 -10.93
C LEU A 217 15.40 11.40 -10.47
N LEU A 218 14.22 11.93 -10.78
CA LEU A 218 12.95 11.24 -10.52
C LEU A 218 12.98 9.87 -11.23
N ALA A 219 12.95 8.80 -10.44
CA ALA A 219 12.94 7.43 -10.91
C ALA A 219 11.50 6.92 -11.07
N THR A 220 10.68 7.08 -10.03
CA THR A 220 9.27 6.66 -10.05
C THR A 220 8.41 7.52 -9.11
N ILE A 221 7.09 7.38 -9.26
CA ILE A 221 6.04 7.91 -8.37
C ILE A 221 5.04 6.80 -7.98
N GLU A 222 5.39 5.54 -8.28
CA GLU A 222 4.63 4.36 -7.83
C GLU A 222 4.51 4.38 -6.30
N GLY A 223 3.45 3.77 -5.76
CA GLY A 223 3.06 3.95 -4.35
C GLY A 223 2.03 5.07 -4.17
N SER A 224 2.18 6.19 -4.90
CA SER A 224 1.25 7.33 -4.78
C SER A 224 -0.22 6.93 -4.99
N PHE A 225 -1.06 7.21 -3.99
CA PHE A 225 -2.51 6.98 -4.06
C PHE A 225 -3.27 8.01 -3.23
N LEU A 226 -4.54 8.22 -3.54
CA LEU A 226 -5.42 9.07 -2.73
C LEU A 226 -6.80 8.42 -2.64
N SER A 227 -7.35 8.34 -1.43
CA SER A 227 -8.71 7.85 -1.22
C SER A 227 -9.71 8.57 -2.14
N GLY A 228 -10.62 7.79 -2.72
CA GLY A 228 -11.65 8.29 -3.63
C GLY A 228 -11.16 8.54 -5.06
N VAL A 229 -9.86 8.40 -5.34
CA VAL A 229 -9.30 8.37 -6.70
C VAL A 229 -9.13 6.92 -7.12
N ASN A 230 -9.46 6.56 -8.36
CA ASN A 230 -9.34 5.19 -8.90
C ASN A 230 -10.06 4.06 -8.12
N ASN A 231 -10.96 4.42 -7.19
CA ASN A 231 -11.57 3.54 -6.18
C ASN A 231 -10.60 3.08 -5.07
N ASP A 232 -9.48 3.75 -4.92
CA ASP A 232 -8.57 3.55 -3.80
C ASP A 232 -9.28 3.94 -2.50
N LYS A 233 -8.94 3.24 -1.42
CA LYS A 233 -9.60 3.36 -0.12
C LYS A 233 -8.58 3.69 0.95
N PRO A 234 -8.96 4.47 1.96
CA PRO A 234 -8.08 4.74 3.07
C PRO A 234 -8.00 3.49 3.94
N GLY A 235 -6.95 3.37 4.73
CA GLY A 235 -6.86 2.36 5.79
C GLY A 235 -6.65 3.00 7.15
N ILE A 236 -6.54 2.15 8.18
CA ILE A 236 -6.23 2.58 9.53
C ILE A 236 -4.72 2.45 9.69
N ILE A 237 -3.98 3.54 9.91
CA ILE A 237 -2.54 3.44 10.23
C ILE A 237 -2.33 3.07 11.70
N MET A 238 -3.24 3.50 12.59
CA MET A 238 -3.18 3.18 14.00
C MET A 238 -4.57 3.16 14.63
N ARG A 239 -4.91 2.08 15.36
CA ARG A 239 -6.18 1.98 16.08
C ARG A 239 -6.20 2.86 17.33
N ALA A 240 -7.39 3.29 17.74
CA ALA A 240 -7.61 4.00 19.01
C ALA A 240 -7.23 3.15 20.23
N HIS A 241 -7.61 1.87 20.16
CA HIS A 241 -7.50 0.88 21.23
C HIS A 241 -6.93 -0.42 20.68
N PRO A 242 -5.65 -0.44 20.28
CA PRO A 242 -5.04 -1.62 19.68
C PRO A 242 -5.01 -2.77 20.68
N ALA A 243 -5.25 -3.99 20.20
CA ALA A 243 -5.17 -5.22 20.98
C ALA A 243 -4.37 -6.29 20.22
N PRO A 244 -3.65 -7.19 20.92
CA PRO A 244 -3.00 -8.31 20.28
C PRO A 244 -3.96 -9.14 19.41
N GLY A 245 -3.57 -9.37 18.16
CA GLY A 245 -4.37 -10.05 17.12
C GLY A 245 -5.24 -9.13 16.27
N ASP A 246 -5.25 -7.82 16.53
CA ASP A 246 -5.88 -6.86 15.64
C ASP A 246 -5.15 -6.84 14.29
N PHE A 247 -5.84 -7.26 13.23
CA PHE A 247 -5.36 -7.27 11.86
C PHE A 247 -6.19 -6.31 11.00
N TYR A 248 -5.54 -5.44 10.23
CA TYR A 248 -6.21 -4.39 9.45
C TYR A 248 -5.39 -3.96 8.24
N ARG A 249 -6.05 -3.29 7.29
CA ARG A 249 -5.39 -2.61 6.16
C ARG A 249 -4.95 -1.23 6.61
N GLN A 250 -3.72 -0.86 6.30
CA GLN A 250 -3.21 0.50 6.45
C GLN A 250 -3.54 1.35 5.22
N GLU A 251 -3.73 0.70 4.07
CA GLU A 251 -4.07 1.33 2.80
C GLU A 251 -4.67 0.32 1.82
N PHE A 252 -5.26 0.81 0.73
CA PHE A 252 -5.77 -0.04 -0.34
C PHE A 252 -5.86 0.70 -1.68
N SER A 253 -4.79 0.59 -2.48
CA SER A 253 -4.71 0.90 -3.90
C SER A 253 -4.22 -0.36 -4.63
N LEU A 254 -5.13 -1.08 -5.29
CA LEU A 254 -4.89 -2.45 -5.74
C LEU A 254 -3.74 -2.53 -6.77
N GLY A 255 -2.65 -3.22 -6.39
CA GLY A 255 -1.44 -3.39 -7.19
C GLY A 255 -0.51 -2.17 -7.18
N ASN A 256 -0.73 -1.21 -6.27
CA ASN A 256 0.04 0.03 -6.18
C ASN A 256 0.46 0.36 -4.73
N ALA A 257 -0.45 0.25 -3.75
CA ALA A 257 -0.20 0.50 -2.33
C ALA A 257 -1.12 -0.40 -1.48
N GLU A 258 -0.57 -1.41 -0.79
CA GLU A 258 -1.37 -2.44 -0.11
C GLU A 258 -0.71 -2.96 1.18
N ASP A 259 -0.62 -2.12 2.21
CA ASP A 259 -0.10 -2.55 3.50
C ASP A 259 -1.14 -3.11 4.48
N TYR A 260 -0.69 -4.12 5.23
CA TYR A 260 -1.42 -4.72 6.35
C TYR A 260 -0.60 -4.60 7.63
N ALA A 261 -1.28 -4.37 8.75
CA ALA A 261 -0.69 -4.40 10.09
C ALA A 261 -1.37 -5.44 10.99
N GLU A 262 -0.57 -6.14 11.79
CA GLU A 262 -1.01 -6.98 12.90
C GLU A 262 -0.42 -6.48 14.22
N THR A 263 -1.27 -6.13 15.18
CA THR A 263 -0.79 -5.83 16.55
C THR A 263 -0.37 -7.13 17.24
N LEU A 264 0.91 -7.29 17.55
CA LEU A 264 1.45 -8.49 18.19
C LEU A 264 1.41 -8.40 19.73
N ASN A 265 1.79 -7.25 20.29
CA ASN A 265 1.75 -7.00 21.74
C ASN A 265 1.80 -5.50 22.08
N LEU A 266 1.59 -5.17 23.36
CA LEU A 266 1.60 -3.79 23.90
C LEU A 266 2.60 -3.61 25.07
N ASN A 267 3.51 -4.57 25.25
CA ASN A 267 4.40 -4.62 26.42
C ASN A 267 5.89 -4.68 26.03
N SER A 268 6.20 -4.37 24.77
CA SER A 268 7.57 -4.37 24.28
C SER A 268 8.42 -3.30 24.99
N ARG A 269 9.71 -3.59 25.13
CA ARG A 269 10.71 -2.65 25.65
C ARG A 269 11.70 -2.37 24.54
N VAL A 270 11.90 -1.10 24.22
CA VAL A 270 12.73 -0.66 23.11
C VAL A 270 13.81 0.28 23.63
N VAL A 271 15.01 0.14 23.10
CA VAL A 271 16.14 1.04 23.36
C VAL A 271 16.68 1.47 22.01
N VAL A 272 16.69 2.78 21.78
CA VAL A 272 17.17 3.45 20.58
C VAL A 272 17.99 4.69 21.00
N PRO A 273 18.74 5.34 20.11
CA PRO A 273 19.58 6.47 20.47
C PRO A 273 18.81 7.61 21.17
N TYR A 274 17.56 7.86 20.78
CA TYR A 274 16.72 8.88 21.41
C TYR A 274 16.34 8.52 22.87
N GLY A 275 16.22 7.23 23.22
CA GLY A 275 15.85 6.87 24.59
C GLY A 275 15.47 5.41 24.83
N ARG A 276 14.89 5.18 26.02
CA ARG A 276 14.39 3.87 26.47
C ARG A 276 12.89 3.95 26.66
N PHE A 277 12.17 3.06 26.00
CA PHE A 277 10.71 2.99 26.02
C PHE A 277 10.24 1.67 26.61
N ASN A 278 9.13 1.71 27.33
CA ASN A 278 8.46 0.55 27.89
C ASN A 278 6.98 0.58 27.49
N ASN A 279 6.35 -0.58 27.45
CA ASN A 279 4.94 -0.72 27.04
C ASN A 279 4.70 -0.23 25.60
N CYS A 280 5.68 -0.48 24.72
CA CYS A 280 5.53 -0.19 23.31
C CYS A 280 4.55 -1.18 22.68
N LEU A 281 3.71 -0.66 21.79
CA LEU A 281 3.01 -1.48 20.82
C LEU A 281 4.03 -2.05 19.84
N LYS A 282 3.89 -3.33 19.52
CA LYS A 282 4.61 -3.98 18.43
C LYS A 282 3.59 -4.33 17.34
N SER A 283 3.79 -3.76 16.16
CA SER A 283 3.06 -4.07 14.93
C SER A 283 3.95 -4.94 14.05
N GLN A 284 3.39 -5.94 13.40
CA GLN A 284 4.02 -6.61 12.28
C GLN A 284 3.33 -6.19 10.99
N GLU A 285 4.11 -5.77 10.00
CA GLU A 285 3.61 -5.20 8.76
C GLU A 285 4.06 -6.03 7.56
N THR A 286 3.17 -6.15 6.58
CA THR A 286 3.35 -6.97 5.37
C THR A 286 2.64 -6.33 4.19
N THR A 287 3.16 -6.58 2.99
CA THR A 287 2.57 -6.15 1.73
C THR A 287 2.51 -7.30 0.73
N PRO A 288 1.48 -7.39 -0.13
CA PRO A 288 1.46 -8.36 -1.21
C PRO A 288 2.22 -7.86 -2.45
N LEU A 289 2.77 -6.65 -2.43
CA LEU A 289 3.60 -6.08 -3.50
C LEU A 289 5.05 -6.57 -3.38
N GLU A 290 5.51 -6.71 -2.14
CA GLU A 290 6.80 -7.32 -1.77
C GLU A 290 6.55 -8.48 -0.80
N PRO A 291 6.21 -9.69 -1.30
CA PRO A 291 5.70 -10.77 -0.46
C PRO A 291 6.69 -11.31 0.58
N ASP A 292 7.99 -11.07 0.35
CA ASP A 292 9.05 -11.43 1.27
C ASP A 292 9.27 -10.35 2.34
N ALA A 293 8.81 -9.11 2.11
CA ALA A 293 8.96 -8.01 3.05
C ALA A 293 8.14 -8.28 4.31
N LEU A 294 8.81 -8.16 5.46
CA LEU A 294 8.21 -8.39 6.77
C LEU A 294 8.90 -7.50 7.79
N GLU A 295 8.16 -6.55 8.34
CA GLU A 295 8.69 -5.58 9.28
C GLU A 295 8.03 -5.69 10.64
N ASP A 296 8.80 -5.46 11.70
CA ASP A 296 8.28 -5.14 13.01
C ASP A 296 8.44 -3.64 13.28
N LYS A 297 7.33 -2.91 13.47
CA LYS A 297 7.33 -1.52 13.92
C LYS A 297 6.95 -1.42 15.40
N TYR A 298 7.63 -0.55 16.13
CA TYR A 298 7.45 -0.38 17.56
C TYR A 298 7.03 1.04 17.89
N TYR A 299 5.85 1.18 18.51
CA TYR A 299 5.27 2.48 18.83
C TYR A 299 5.25 2.72 20.33
N ALA A 300 5.85 3.83 20.78
CA ALA A 300 5.85 4.21 22.20
C ALA A 300 4.67 5.14 22.52
N PRO A 301 3.96 4.93 23.64
CA PRO A 301 2.88 5.80 24.06
C PRO A 301 3.29 7.27 24.17
N GLY A 302 2.52 8.17 23.55
CA GLY A 302 2.75 9.60 23.51
C GLY A 302 3.89 10.06 22.59
N VAL A 303 4.51 9.13 21.84
CA VAL A 303 5.62 9.44 20.93
C VAL A 303 5.30 9.07 19.49
N GLY A 304 4.82 7.86 19.23
CA GLY A 304 4.73 7.35 17.85
C GLY A 304 5.71 6.22 17.59
N ASN A 305 6.05 6.00 16.33
CA ASN A 305 7.07 5.02 15.93
C ASN A 305 8.42 5.39 16.54
N VAL A 306 9.09 4.44 17.19
CA VAL A 306 10.42 4.62 17.76
C VAL A 306 11.47 3.68 17.17
N LEU A 307 11.04 2.62 16.49
CA LEU A 307 11.91 1.61 15.90
C LEU A 307 11.16 0.83 14.83
N THR A 308 11.75 0.70 13.65
CA THR A 308 11.38 -0.29 12.63
C THR A 308 12.48 -1.34 12.53
N VAL A 309 12.12 -2.60 12.31
CA VAL A 309 13.07 -3.70 12.07
C VAL A 309 12.58 -4.53 10.90
N ASP A 310 13.38 -4.57 9.84
CA ASP A 310 13.20 -5.53 8.75
C ASP A 310 13.62 -6.93 9.27
N LEU A 311 12.70 -7.89 9.24
CA LEU A 311 12.93 -9.24 9.76
C LEU A 311 13.66 -10.17 8.77
N VAL A 312 13.79 -9.77 7.51
CA VAL A 312 14.54 -10.47 6.47
C VAL A 312 16.02 -10.06 6.53
N THR A 313 16.30 -8.77 6.51
CA THR A 313 17.67 -8.23 6.47
C THR A 313 18.26 -8.03 7.87
N GLY A 314 17.40 -7.85 8.89
CA GLY A 314 17.80 -7.43 10.22
C GLY A 314 18.18 -5.95 10.32
N GLU A 315 17.96 -5.18 9.24
CA GLU A 315 18.13 -3.73 9.25
C GLU A 315 17.16 -3.10 10.27
N ARG A 316 17.61 -2.00 10.87
CA ARG A 316 16.89 -1.29 11.91
C ARG A 316 16.85 0.17 11.52
N ASP A 317 15.71 0.81 11.67
CA ASP A 317 15.60 2.25 11.60
C ASP A 317 15.19 2.79 12.97
N GLU A 318 16.09 3.56 13.59
CA GLU A 318 16.03 3.90 15.01
C GLU A 318 15.76 5.40 15.21
N LEU A 319 14.77 5.73 16.04
CA LEU A 319 14.52 7.13 16.39
C LEU A 319 15.75 7.72 17.10
N VAL A 320 16.28 8.82 16.57
CA VAL A 320 17.46 9.51 17.11
C VAL A 320 17.17 10.90 17.66
N SER A 321 16.18 11.61 17.12
CA SER A 321 15.77 12.91 17.63
C SER A 321 14.30 13.22 17.36
N ILE A 322 13.73 14.05 18.22
CA ILE A 322 12.46 14.74 18.01
C ILE A 322 12.72 16.24 18.23
N THR A 323 12.29 17.06 17.28
CA THR A 323 12.32 18.52 17.39
C THR A 323 10.92 19.09 17.26
N THR A 324 10.67 20.22 17.93
CA THR A 324 9.40 20.95 17.85
C THR A 324 9.72 22.43 17.65
N GLU A 325 8.96 23.10 16.78
CA GLU A 325 9.10 24.53 16.49
C GLU A 325 8.69 25.47 17.64
#